data_AF-A0A526VBU3-F1
#
_entry.id   AF-A0A526VBU3-F1
#
_cell.length_a   1.000
_cell.length_b   1.000
_cell.length_c   1.000
_cell.angle_alpha   90.00
_cell.angle_beta   90.00
_cell.angle_gamma   90.00
#
_symmetry.space_group_name_H-M   'P 1'
#
loop_
_entity.id
_entity.type
_entity.pdbx_description
1 polymer ?
#
loop_
_entity_poly.entity_id
_entity_poly.type
_entity_poly.pdbx_seq_one_letter_code
_entity_poly.pdbx_strand_id
1 'polypeptide(L)'
;MTARFTLNRRELLKTSAAGAALGLASAAFPISRAFAAAATVGFIYVGPKDDYGYNQAHAEGAAALKGIEGISIVEEENVPETVDVQKTMESMINLDGASLIFPTSFGYFDPHMLAMCTKFPDVQFRHCGGMWDKAKHPMNAGSYFGYIGMGQYLNGVVAGHTSKTKKLGFVAAKPIPQVLLNINSFLLGARSVDPTITCQVIFTGEWSLAVKEAEATNALVDQGADVISCHVDSPKVVVETTAGRGAFVCGYHANQSPLAPEKYLTGAEWNWAKVYKMFVDDLVAGTPLPNFTRGGLADGFVKMSPLGPAVGEPTRKQFDATLAEMMNGGFAVIKGPLKSNKGAVVATASQAFPETAIELESMDYLVEGVVGSTA
;
A
#
# COMPACT_ATOMS: atom_id res chain seq x y z
N MET A 1 -51.26 -18.86 71.57
CA MET A 1 -50.87 -20.27 71.85
C MET A 1 -49.75 -20.62 70.90
N THR A 2 -48.54 -20.74 71.43
CA THR A 2 -47.29 -21.00 70.72
C THR A 2 -47.18 -22.50 70.44
N ALA A 3 -47.06 -22.92 69.18
CA ALA A 3 -46.69 -24.30 68.83
C ALA A 3 -45.48 -24.27 67.88
N ARG A 4 -44.34 -24.70 68.42
CA ARG A 4 -43.08 -24.94 67.69
C ARG A 4 -43.22 -26.25 66.92
N PHE A 5 -42.96 -26.24 65.61
CA PHE A 5 -42.73 -27.46 64.84
C PHE A 5 -41.22 -27.70 64.69
N THR A 6 -40.73 -28.72 65.38
CA THR A 6 -39.40 -29.32 65.18
C THR A 6 -39.46 -30.33 64.03
N LEU A 7 -38.75 -30.06 62.93
CA LEU A 7 -38.56 -31.04 61.86
C LEU A 7 -37.39 -31.96 62.20
N ASN A 8 -37.66 -33.27 62.15
CA ASN A 8 -36.77 -34.37 62.51
C ASN A 8 -35.83 -34.70 61.33
N ARG A 9 -34.53 -34.88 61.60
CA ARG A 9 -33.46 -35.13 60.60
C ARG A 9 -33.60 -36.42 59.77
N ARG A 10 -34.66 -37.22 60.00
CA ARG A 10 -34.90 -38.50 59.32
C ARG A 10 -35.82 -38.43 58.08
N GLU A 11 -36.50 -37.31 57.85
CA GLU A 11 -37.37 -37.10 56.68
C GLU A 11 -36.64 -36.44 55.49
N LEU A 12 -35.44 -35.89 55.69
CA LEU A 12 -34.67 -35.20 54.63
C LEU A 12 -33.91 -36.15 53.68
N LEU A 13 -33.96 -37.47 53.91
CA LEU A 13 -33.17 -38.46 53.16
C LEU A 13 -34.02 -39.44 52.33
N LYS A 14 -35.32 -39.20 52.16
CA LYS A 14 -36.22 -40.07 51.36
C LYS A 14 -36.67 -39.50 50.02
N THR A 15 -36.18 -38.34 49.59
CA THR A 15 -36.51 -37.75 48.27
C THR A 15 -35.46 -37.97 47.19
N SER A 16 -34.40 -38.75 47.46
CA SER A 16 -33.34 -39.07 46.49
C SER A 16 -33.55 -40.42 45.79
N ALA A 17 -34.74 -40.67 45.23
CA ALA A 17 -34.98 -41.83 44.36
C ALA A 17 -36.21 -41.66 43.44
N ALA A 18 -36.28 -40.57 42.67
CA ALA A 18 -37.17 -40.49 41.51
C ALA A 18 -36.65 -39.42 40.55
N GLY A 19 -35.98 -39.81 39.47
CA GLY A 19 -35.53 -38.86 38.44
C GLY A 19 -34.34 -39.31 37.60
N ALA A 20 -34.24 -40.59 37.24
CA ALA A 20 -33.36 -41.05 36.18
C ALA A 20 -34.21 -41.48 34.98
N ALA A 21 -34.42 -40.56 34.03
CA ALA A 21 -34.70 -40.80 32.61
C ALA A 21 -35.34 -39.55 31.98
N LEU A 22 -34.51 -38.61 31.52
CA LEU A 22 -34.76 -37.70 30.40
C LEU A 22 -33.43 -37.03 30.08
N GLY A 23 -32.59 -37.77 29.37
CA GLY A 23 -31.38 -37.24 28.76
C GLY A 23 -31.69 -36.49 27.47
N LEU A 24 -30.75 -35.61 27.10
CA LEU A 24 -30.50 -35.08 25.76
C LEU A 24 -31.49 -34.03 25.23
N ALA A 25 -31.27 -32.77 25.63
CA ALA A 25 -31.24 -31.60 24.73
C ALA A 25 -30.99 -30.31 25.52
N SER A 26 -29.86 -30.24 26.23
CA SER A 26 -29.30 -28.93 26.58
C SER A 26 -28.37 -28.57 25.44
N ALA A 27 -28.85 -27.73 24.53
CA ALA A 27 -28.03 -27.13 23.48
C ALA A 27 -26.87 -26.40 24.16
N ALA A 28 -25.72 -27.08 24.25
CA ALA A 28 -24.44 -26.43 24.44
C ALA A 28 -24.17 -25.65 23.14
N PHE A 29 -24.74 -24.45 23.04
CA PHE A 29 -24.09 -23.43 22.26
C PHE A 29 -22.70 -23.27 22.89
N PRO A 30 -21.59 -23.47 22.16
CA PRO A 30 -20.35 -22.91 22.62
C PRO A 30 -20.63 -21.41 22.67
N ILE A 31 -20.77 -20.86 23.88
CA ILE A 31 -20.49 -19.45 24.08
C ILE A 31 -19.00 -19.36 23.81
N SER A 32 -18.66 -19.17 22.53
CA SER A 32 -17.40 -18.60 22.12
C SER A 32 -17.32 -17.31 22.91
N ARG A 33 -16.69 -17.34 24.08
CA ARG A 33 -16.10 -16.14 24.63
C ARG A 33 -15.13 -15.72 23.55
N ALA A 34 -15.55 -14.78 22.71
CA ALA A 34 -14.65 -13.97 21.93
C ALA A 34 -13.80 -13.21 22.96
N PHE A 35 -12.79 -13.88 23.51
CA PHE A 35 -11.57 -13.19 23.84
C PHE A 35 -11.11 -12.66 22.49
N ALA A 36 -11.21 -11.35 22.29
CA ALA A 36 -10.37 -10.70 21.31
C ALA A 36 -8.95 -11.16 21.67
N ALA A 37 -8.38 -12.07 20.88
CA ALA A 37 -7.07 -12.62 21.17
C ALA A 37 -6.12 -11.43 21.14
N ALA A 38 -5.54 -11.10 22.30
CA ALA A 38 -4.56 -10.04 22.35
C ALA A 38 -3.41 -10.45 21.42
N ALA A 39 -3.03 -9.57 20.50
CA ALA A 39 -2.04 -9.85 19.47
C ALA A 39 -1.02 -8.72 19.41
N THR A 40 0.25 -9.09 19.35
CA THR A 40 1.33 -8.16 19.02
C THR A 40 1.59 -8.22 17.52
N VAL A 41 1.60 -7.06 16.87
CA VAL A 41 1.84 -6.90 15.43
C VAL A 41 3.14 -6.13 15.23
N GLY A 42 4.09 -6.76 14.54
CA GLY A 42 5.41 -6.21 14.23
C GLY A 42 5.46 -5.54 12.85
N PHE A 43 6.09 -4.37 12.76
CA PHE A 43 6.38 -3.68 11.50
C PHE A 43 7.88 -3.38 11.38
N ILE A 44 8.46 -3.68 10.22
CA ILE A 44 9.89 -3.50 9.98
C ILE A 44 10.09 -2.68 8.73
N TYR A 45 10.79 -1.55 8.87
CA TYR A 45 11.04 -0.56 7.81
C TYR A 45 12.51 -0.56 7.41
N VAL A 46 12.78 -0.48 6.11
CA VAL A 46 14.15 -0.41 5.56
C VAL A 46 14.78 0.96 5.75
N GLY A 47 13.95 2.01 5.84
CA GLY A 47 14.36 3.38 6.10
C GLY A 47 13.63 4.00 7.31
N PRO A 48 13.75 5.32 7.50
CA PRO A 48 13.08 6.04 8.56
C PRO A 48 11.60 6.30 8.25
N LYS A 49 10.73 6.27 9.26
CA LYS A 49 9.28 6.48 9.15
C LYS A 49 8.86 7.90 8.80
N ASP A 50 9.77 8.86 8.86
CA ASP A 50 9.54 10.26 8.50
C ASP A 50 10.23 10.64 7.17
N ASP A 51 10.41 9.66 6.28
CA ASP A 51 11.01 9.84 4.95
C ASP A 51 10.12 10.59 3.94
N TYR A 52 8.89 10.98 4.34
CA TYR A 52 7.88 11.57 3.47
C TYR A 52 7.56 10.71 2.24
N GLY A 53 7.67 9.39 2.38
CA GLY A 53 7.61 8.47 1.27
C GLY A 53 7.16 7.07 1.66
N TYR A 54 7.91 6.06 1.20
CA TYR A 54 7.54 4.66 1.28
C TYR A 54 7.40 4.16 2.72
N ASN A 55 8.41 4.42 3.56
CA ASN A 55 8.40 3.95 4.94
C ASN A 55 7.38 4.73 5.76
N GLN A 56 7.21 6.04 5.52
CA GLN A 56 6.16 6.83 6.17
C GLN A 56 4.76 6.30 5.85
N ALA A 57 4.48 5.93 4.61
CA ALA A 57 3.17 5.36 4.26
C ALA A 57 2.88 4.09 5.06
N HIS A 58 3.89 3.24 5.27
CA HIS A 58 3.78 2.05 6.11
C HIS A 58 3.61 2.40 7.60
N ALA A 59 4.31 3.42 8.08
CA ALA A 59 4.19 3.94 9.44
C ALA A 59 2.78 4.50 9.73
N GLU A 60 2.21 5.25 8.79
CA GLU A 60 0.83 5.75 8.85
C GLU A 60 -0.17 4.58 8.93
N GLY A 61 0.08 3.51 8.18
CA GLY A 61 -0.70 2.28 8.27
C GLY A 61 -0.62 1.64 9.65
N ALA A 62 0.58 1.46 10.20
CA ALA A 62 0.78 0.89 11.54
C ALA A 62 0.15 1.78 12.63
N ALA A 63 0.25 3.10 12.49
CA ALA A 63 -0.35 4.05 13.40
C ALA A 63 -1.89 3.97 13.41
N ALA A 64 -2.53 3.62 12.30
CA ALA A 64 -3.98 3.44 12.22
C ALA A 64 -4.51 2.24 13.04
N LEU A 65 -3.62 1.31 13.43
CA LEU A 65 -3.96 0.19 14.32
C LEU A 65 -3.86 0.54 15.80
N LYS A 66 -3.20 1.66 16.15
CA LYS A 66 -3.01 2.07 17.55
C LYS A 66 -4.36 2.39 18.17
N GLY A 67 -4.63 1.80 19.33
CA GLY A 67 -5.89 1.98 20.06
C GLY A 67 -6.98 0.94 19.75
N ILE A 68 -6.73 -0.01 18.83
CA ILE A 68 -7.58 -1.20 18.72
C ILE A 68 -7.39 -2.05 19.97
N GLU A 69 -8.50 -2.38 20.65
CA GLU A 69 -8.46 -3.18 21.88
C GLU A 69 -7.80 -4.54 21.64
N GLY A 70 -6.85 -4.90 22.50
CA GLY A 70 -6.10 -6.15 22.39
C GLY A 70 -4.96 -6.14 21.37
N ILE A 71 -4.74 -5.04 20.63
CA ILE A 71 -3.63 -4.96 19.66
C ILE A 71 -2.48 -4.13 20.23
N SER A 72 -1.30 -4.76 20.26
CA SER A 72 -0.02 -4.12 20.55
C SER A 72 0.78 -3.97 19.26
N ILE A 73 1.49 -2.85 19.10
CA ILE A 73 2.28 -2.55 17.91
C ILE A 73 3.74 -2.43 18.31
N VAL A 74 4.61 -3.15 17.60
CA VAL A 74 6.08 -3.09 17.73
C VAL A 74 6.65 -2.71 16.38
N GLU A 75 7.61 -1.79 16.36
CA GLU A 75 8.10 -1.17 15.15
C GLU A 75 9.63 -1.04 15.21
N GLU A 76 10.34 -1.36 14.13
CA GLU A 76 11.79 -1.13 14.00
C GLU A 76 12.15 -0.52 12.64
N GLU A 77 13.01 0.49 12.64
CA GLU A 77 13.36 1.31 11.48
C GLU A 77 14.81 1.14 11.07
N ASN A 78 15.13 1.50 9.82
CA ASN A 78 16.49 1.44 9.27
C ASN A 78 17.11 0.03 9.35
N VAL A 79 16.29 -1.01 9.19
CA VAL A 79 16.75 -2.39 9.22
C VAL A 79 17.24 -2.77 7.82
N PRO A 80 18.53 -3.09 7.62
CA PRO A 80 19.02 -3.37 6.27
C PRO A 80 18.50 -4.72 5.75
N GLU A 81 18.44 -4.87 4.43
CA GLU A 81 18.04 -6.11 3.73
C GLU A 81 19.14 -7.19 3.82
N THR A 82 19.45 -7.60 5.05
CA THR A 82 20.49 -8.57 5.39
C THR A 82 19.96 -9.55 6.43
N VAL A 83 20.83 -10.37 7.01
CA VAL A 83 20.47 -11.20 8.18
C VAL A 83 19.93 -10.37 9.37
N ASP A 84 20.16 -9.06 9.40
CA ASP A 84 19.66 -8.22 10.50
C ASP A 84 18.13 -8.19 10.54
N VAL A 85 17.44 -8.19 9.41
CA VAL A 85 15.97 -8.28 9.40
C VAL A 85 15.46 -9.61 9.99
N GLN A 86 16.22 -10.71 9.86
CA GLN A 86 15.88 -11.98 10.51
C GLN A 86 15.98 -11.86 12.03
N LYS A 87 17.01 -11.19 12.53
CA LYS A 87 17.19 -10.94 13.97
C LYS A 87 16.09 -10.03 14.51
N THR A 88 15.71 -9.00 13.78
CA THR A 88 14.59 -8.11 14.13
C THR A 88 13.28 -8.90 14.23
N MET A 89 12.94 -9.69 13.19
CA MET A 89 11.77 -10.56 13.23
C MET A 89 11.80 -11.52 14.42
N GLU A 90 12.94 -12.19 14.65
CA GLU A 90 13.11 -13.10 15.78
C GLU A 90 12.97 -12.40 17.15
N SER A 91 13.49 -11.18 17.28
CA SER A 91 13.35 -10.36 18.49
C SER A 91 11.89 -10.02 18.76
N MET A 92 11.17 -9.53 17.75
CA MET A 92 9.74 -9.20 17.87
C MET A 92 8.91 -10.43 18.29
N ILE A 93 9.23 -11.62 17.77
CA ILE A 93 8.53 -12.86 18.12
C ILE A 93 8.84 -13.28 19.56
N ASN A 94 10.12 -13.37 19.91
CA ASN A 94 10.54 -13.98 21.17
C ASN A 94 10.42 -13.04 22.38
N LEU A 95 10.62 -11.74 22.18
CA LEU A 95 10.64 -10.76 23.28
C LEU A 95 9.28 -10.06 23.44
N ASP A 96 8.63 -9.73 22.33
CA ASP A 96 7.37 -8.97 22.34
C ASP A 96 6.12 -9.83 22.08
N GLY A 97 6.31 -11.11 21.73
CA GLY A 97 5.22 -12.04 21.45
C GLY A 97 4.49 -11.75 20.14
N ALA A 98 5.18 -11.19 19.14
CA ALA A 98 4.57 -10.89 17.84
C ALA A 98 4.01 -12.14 17.16
N SER A 99 2.71 -12.11 16.83
CA SER A 99 2.01 -13.20 16.13
C SER A 99 1.72 -12.87 14.66
N LEU A 100 1.87 -11.61 14.27
CA LEU A 100 1.77 -11.13 12.89
C LEU A 100 2.89 -10.13 12.62
N ILE A 101 3.65 -10.32 11.54
CA ILE A 101 4.77 -9.46 11.16
C ILE A 101 4.62 -8.96 9.73
N PHE A 102 4.85 -7.66 9.56
CA PHE A 102 4.89 -6.96 8.29
C PHE A 102 6.33 -6.50 7.99
N PRO A 103 7.12 -7.32 7.27
CA PRO A 103 8.36 -6.85 6.67
C PRO A 103 8.03 -6.01 5.43
N THR A 104 8.28 -4.70 5.49
CA THR A 104 7.83 -3.75 4.46
C THR A 104 8.96 -3.31 3.53
N SER A 105 9.74 -4.25 3.00
CA SER A 105 10.72 -3.97 1.94
C SER A 105 10.79 -5.11 0.95
N PHE A 106 11.01 -4.82 -0.33
CA PHE A 106 11.05 -5.83 -1.38
C PHE A 106 12.07 -6.93 -1.07
N GLY A 107 13.30 -6.56 -0.69
CA GLY A 107 14.38 -7.51 -0.38
C GLY A 107 14.22 -8.27 0.93
N TYR A 108 13.21 -7.99 1.76
CA TYR A 108 12.96 -8.77 2.97
C TYR A 108 12.30 -10.13 2.72
N PHE A 109 11.76 -10.38 1.52
CA PHE A 109 11.00 -11.61 1.24
C PHE A 109 11.87 -12.88 1.27
N ASP A 110 12.65 -13.10 0.20
CA ASP A 110 13.50 -14.28 0.01
C ASP A 110 14.97 -13.81 -0.02
N PRO A 111 15.84 -14.27 0.90
CA PRO A 111 15.66 -15.42 1.80
C PRO A 111 15.11 -15.10 3.19
N HIS A 112 14.97 -13.82 3.55
CA HIS A 112 14.91 -13.45 4.96
C HIS A 112 13.59 -13.81 5.67
N MET A 113 12.45 -13.35 5.17
CA MET A 113 11.15 -13.68 5.75
C MET A 113 10.86 -15.17 5.65
N LEU A 114 11.22 -15.82 4.53
CA LEU A 114 11.00 -17.25 4.33
C LEU A 114 11.76 -18.13 5.35
N ALA A 115 12.98 -17.74 5.72
CA ALA A 115 13.73 -18.40 6.78
C ALA A 115 12.99 -18.30 8.14
N MET A 116 12.40 -17.15 8.45
CA MET A 116 11.62 -16.95 9.68
C MET A 116 10.28 -17.70 9.65
N CYS A 117 9.62 -17.78 8.50
CA CYS A 117 8.40 -18.57 8.34
C CYS A 117 8.65 -20.06 8.66
N THR A 118 9.82 -20.58 8.30
CA THR A 118 10.22 -21.97 8.59
C THR A 118 10.53 -22.17 10.08
N LYS A 119 11.16 -21.18 10.71
CA LYS A 119 11.54 -21.23 12.13
C LYS A 119 10.36 -21.03 13.08
N PHE A 120 9.36 -20.24 12.67
CA PHE A 120 8.19 -19.87 13.47
C PHE A 120 6.88 -20.19 12.73
N PRO A 121 6.48 -21.47 12.66
CA PRO A 121 5.32 -21.90 11.88
C PRO A 121 3.97 -21.33 12.39
N ASP A 122 3.91 -20.94 13.66
CA ASP A 122 2.71 -20.38 14.29
C ASP A 122 2.55 -18.86 14.08
N VAL A 123 3.60 -18.18 13.61
CA VAL A 123 3.59 -16.73 13.34
C VAL A 123 3.19 -16.47 11.90
N GLN A 124 2.33 -15.47 11.69
CA GLN A 124 1.92 -15.02 10.35
C GLN A 124 2.86 -13.92 9.84
N PHE A 125 3.24 -13.99 8.57
CA PHE A 125 4.08 -12.99 7.92
C PHE A 125 3.38 -12.43 6.68
N ARG A 126 3.32 -11.11 6.52
CA ARG A 126 2.70 -10.45 5.35
C ARG A 126 3.66 -9.42 4.78
N HIS A 127 4.29 -9.78 3.66
CA HIS A 127 5.32 -8.99 2.98
C HIS A 127 4.73 -7.99 1.97
N CYS A 128 5.29 -6.78 1.91
CA CYS A 128 4.93 -5.80 0.87
C CYS A 128 5.75 -6.05 -0.41
N GLY A 129 5.13 -6.52 -1.49
CA GLY A 129 5.83 -6.66 -2.78
C GLY A 129 5.22 -7.63 -3.80
N GLY A 130 4.13 -8.32 -3.47
CA GLY A 130 3.40 -9.18 -4.40
C GLY A 130 4.14 -10.46 -4.81
N MET A 131 5.02 -11.02 -3.97
CA MET A 131 5.94 -12.11 -4.34
C MET A 131 5.49 -13.52 -3.93
N TRP A 132 4.41 -13.64 -3.16
CA TRP A 132 3.97 -14.95 -2.66
C TRP A 132 3.38 -15.84 -3.77
N ASP A 133 3.66 -17.13 -3.69
CA ASP A 133 3.32 -18.15 -4.70
C ASP A 133 3.00 -19.44 -3.94
N LYS A 134 1.78 -19.94 -4.12
CA LYS A 134 1.27 -21.12 -3.41
C LYS A 134 2.11 -22.39 -3.66
N ALA A 135 2.72 -22.52 -4.83
CA ALA A 135 3.52 -23.68 -5.18
C ALA A 135 4.94 -23.64 -4.58
N LYS A 136 5.41 -22.46 -4.13
CA LYS A 136 6.80 -22.25 -3.72
C LYS A 136 6.95 -21.87 -2.25
N HIS A 137 5.96 -21.19 -1.68
CA HIS A 137 6.09 -20.50 -0.40
C HIS A 137 5.19 -21.11 0.68
N PRO A 138 5.60 -21.04 1.97
CA PRO A 138 4.83 -21.62 3.07
C PRO A 138 3.51 -20.86 3.31
N MET A 139 2.54 -21.53 3.95
CA MET A 139 1.19 -20.99 4.15
C MET A 139 1.08 -19.95 5.26
N ASN A 140 2.08 -19.83 6.13
CA ASN A 140 2.18 -18.73 7.10
C ASN A 140 2.86 -17.48 6.50
N ALA A 141 3.47 -17.60 5.31
CA ALA A 141 3.87 -16.46 4.50
C ALA A 141 2.70 -15.96 3.65
N GLY A 142 2.63 -14.66 3.45
CA GLY A 142 1.77 -14.04 2.45
C GLY A 142 2.37 -12.74 1.95
N SER A 143 1.77 -12.18 0.92
CA SER A 143 2.20 -10.91 0.35
C SER A 143 1.02 -10.02 0.00
N TYR A 144 1.23 -8.72 0.07
CA TYR A 144 0.27 -7.72 -0.38
C TYR A 144 0.96 -6.67 -1.24
N PHE A 145 0.18 -6.02 -2.11
CA PHE A 145 0.66 -4.88 -2.88
C PHE A 145 -0.51 -4.03 -3.41
N GLY A 146 -0.23 -2.97 -4.17
CA GLY A 146 -1.30 -2.16 -4.76
C GLY A 146 -1.05 -1.73 -6.21
N TYR A 147 -2.13 -1.39 -6.90
CA TYR A 147 -2.14 -0.89 -8.28
C TYR A 147 -2.11 0.65 -8.29
N ILE A 148 -0.97 1.24 -7.94
CA ILE A 148 -0.84 2.71 -7.78
C ILE A 148 -0.82 3.51 -9.09
N GLY A 149 -0.68 2.84 -10.24
CA GLY A 149 -0.65 3.49 -11.55
C GLY A 149 -1.89 4.35 -11.83
N MET A 150 -3.06 3.95 -11.35
CA MET A 150 -4.29 4.75 -11.50
C MET A 150 -4.22 6.07 -10.73
N GLY A 151 -3.60 6.07 -9.55
CA GLY A 151 -3.31 7.31 -8.82
C GLY A 151 -2.35 8.22 -9.57
N GLN A 152 -1.33 7.64 -10.24
CA GLN A 152 -0.43 8.41 -11.09
C GLN A 152 -1.12 8.96 -12.34
N TYR A 153 -2.12 8.27 -12.89
CA TYR A 153 -2.97 8.84 -13.94
C TYR A 153 -3.72 10.09 -13.45
N LEU A 154 -4.30 10.05 -12.24
CA LEU A 154 -4.95 11.20 -11.64
C LEU A 154 -3.97 12.36 -11.37
N ASN A 155 -2.75 12.07 -10.88
CA ASN A 155 -1.66 13.06 -10.83
C ASN A 155 -1.43 13.69 -12.22
N GLY A 156 -1.42 12.86 -13.27
CA GLY A 156 -1.28 13.28 -14.66
C GLY A 156 -2.37 14.25 -15.11
N VAL A 157 -3.64 13.97 -14.81
CA VAL A 157 -4.76 14.87 -15.12
C VAL A 157 -4.54 16.24 -14.48
N VAL A 158 -4.15 16.28 -13.21
CA VAL A 158 -3.89 17.55 -12.51
C VAL A 158 -2.68 18.28 -13.11
N ALA A 159 -1.60 17.55 -13.39
CA ALA A 159 -0.41 18.09 -14.03
C ALA A 159 -0.71 18.66 -15.43
N GLY A 160 -1.56 18.00 -16.22
CA GLY A 160 -1.93 18.42 -17.56
C GLY A 160 -2.70 19.75 -17.60
N HIS A 161 -3.56 19.99 -16.60
CA HIS A 161 -4.22 21.30 -16.45
C HIS A 161 -3.29 22.39 -15.90
N THR A 162 -2.29 22.00 -15.10
CA THR A 162 -1.41 22.95 -14.41
C THR A 162 -0.27 23.42 -15.32
N SER A 163 0.27 22.52 -16.14
CA SER A 163 1.43 22.79 -16.99
C SER A 163 1.13 23.87 -18.02
N LYS A 164 2.03 24.85 -18.12
CA LYS A 164 2.03 25.92 -19.12
C LYS A 164 3.01 25.63 -20.24
N THR A 165 4.11 24.93 -19.94
CA THR A 165 5.13 24.57 -20.93
C THR A 165 4.78 23.32 -21.72
N LYS A 166 3.80 22.54 -21.26
CA LYS A 166 3.42 21.21 -21.77
C LYS A 166 4.55 20.18 -21.65
N LYS A 167 5.55 20.47 -20.82
CA LYS A 167 6.67 19.59 -20.52
C LYS A 167 6.58 19.21 -19.06
N LEU A 168 6.44 17.92 -18.81
CA LEU A 168 6.47 17.35 -17.47
C LEU A 168 7.81 16.67 -17.23
N GLY A 169 8.16 16.51 -15.95
CA GLY A 169 9.34 15.75 -15.53
C GLY A 169 8.96 14.59 -14.62
N PHE A 170 9.73 13.51 -14.71
CA PHE A 170 9.59 12.35 -13.84
C PHE A 170 10.95 11.86 -13.35
N VAL A 171 11.16 11.86 -12.04
CA VAL A 171 12.37 11.28 -11.41
C VAL A 171 12.05 9.85 -11.01
N ALA A 172 12.80 8.88 -11.53
CA ALA A 172 12.52 7.46 -11.31
C ALA A 172 13.76 6.73 -10.77
N ALA A 173 13.56 5.75 -9.89
CA ALA A 173 14.65 4.92 -9.40
C ALA A 173 15.18 3.95 -10.47
N LYS A 174 14.36 2.98 -10.89
CA LYS A 174 14.75 1.85 -11.76
C LYS A 174 13.73 1.61 -12.87
N PRO A 175 14.13 1.14 -14.06
CA PRO A 175 13.22 0.87 -15.18
C PRO A 175 12.53 -0.50 -15.04
N ILE A 176 11.76 -0.72 -13.97
CA ILE A 176 11.01 -1.97 -13.73
C ILE A 176 9.51 -1.79 -14.03
N PRO A 177 8.74 -2.87 -14.25
CA PRO A 177 7.35 -2.78 -14.73
C PRO A 177 6.45 -1.77 -14.00
N GLN A 178 6.48 -1.77 -12.67
CA GLN A 178 5.68 -0.85 -11.87
C GLN A 178 6.10 0.62 -12.07
N VAL A 179 7.40 0.90 -12.16
CA VAL A 179 7.93 2.25 -12.37
C VAL A 179 7.53 2.74 -13.76
N LEU A 180 7.66 1.88 -14.78
CA LEU A 180 7.25 2.20 -16.14
C LEU A 180 5.74 2.45 -16.24
N LEU A 181 4.91 1.65 -15.54
CA LEU A 181 3.46 1.86 -15.48
C LEU A 181 3.13 3.21 -14.86
N ASN A 182 3.81 3.62 -13.79
CA ASN A 182 3.60 4.92 -13.15
C ASN A 182 3.97 6.08 -14.08
N ILE A 183 5.11 6.01 -14.77
CA ILE A 183 5.54 7.03 -15.74
C ILE A 183 4.52 7.13 -16.89
N ASN A 184 4.16 6.00 -17.47
CA ASN A 184 3.21 5.93 -18.57
C ASN A 184 1.83 6.45 -18.14
N SER A 185 1.36 6.08 -16.96
CA SER A 185 0.07 6.53 -16.43
C SER A 185 0.05 8.02 -16.20
N PHE A 186 1.12 8.58 -15.62
CA PHE A 186 1.25 10.03 -15.42
C PHE A 186 1.16 10.82 -16.73
N LEU A 187 1.90 10.40 -17.76
CA LEU A 187 1.81 11.07 -19.07
C LEU A 187 0.44 10.88 -19.71
N LEU A 188 -0.14 9.67 -19.68
CA LEU A 188 -1.45 9.41 -20.30
C LEU A 188 -2.57 10.18 -19.60
N GLY A 189 -2.47 10.39 -18.29
CA GLY A 189 -3.35 11.28 -17.54
C GLY A 189 -3.25 12.72 -18.01
N ALA A 190 -2.04 13.25 -18.16
CA ALA A 190 -1.82 14.59 -18.67
C ALA A 190 -2.32 14.75 -20.12
N ARG A 191 -2.11 13.73 -20.96
CA ARG A 191 -2.57 13.73 -22.35
C ARG A 191 -4.08 13.62 -22.52
N SER A 192 -4.80 13.20 -21.48
CA SER A 192 -6.26 13.30 -21.47
C SER A 192 -6.76 14.75 -21.42
N VAL A 193 -5.89 15.68 -20.98
CA VAL A 193 -6.16 17.13 -20.95
C VAL A 193 -5.61 17.79 -22.21
N ASP A 194 -4.34 17.53 -22.55
CA ASP A 194 -3.71 18.03 -23.77
C ASP A 194 -2.80 16.95 -24.39
N PRO A 195 -3.17 16.39 -25.57
CA PRO A 195 -2.42 15.30 -26.19
C PRO A 195 -1.00 15.68 -26.62
N THR A 196 -0.67 16.97 -26.68
CA THR A 196 0.67 17.47 -27.07
C THR A 196 1.69 17.44 -25.93
N ILE A 197 1.25 17.20 -24.70
CA ILE A 197 2.13 17.13 -23.53
C ILE A 197 3.16 16.00 -23.70
N THR A 198 4.38 16.26 -23.25
CA THR A 198 5.47 15.28 -23.15
C THR A 198 5.96 15.16 -21.71
N CYS A 199 6.61 14.04 -21.40
CA CYS A 199 7.21 13.81 -20.09
C CYS A 199 8.66 13.35 -20.26
N GLN A 200 9.61 14.12 -19.75
CA GLN A 200 11.02 13.71 -19.67
C GLN A 200 11.21 12.88 -18.39
N VAL A 201 11.78 11.69 -18.53
CA VAL A 201 12.17 10.84 -17.39
C VAL A 201 13.68 10.81 -17.21
N ILE A 202 14.14 10.82 -15.96
CA ILE A 202 15.53 10.55 -15.59
C ILE A 202 15.54 9.41 -14.56
N PHE A 203 16.29 8.35 -14.86
CA PHE A 203 16.51 7.22 -13.95
C PHE A 203 17.75 7.45 -13.09
N THR A 204 17.63 7.40 -11.76
CA THR A 204 18.73 7.64 -10.81
C THR A 204 19.56 6.37 -10.52
N GLY A 205 18.96 5.19 -10.70
CA GLY A 205 19.55 3.87 -10.59
C GLY A 205 19.23 3.12 -9.28
N GLU A 206 18.88 3.83 -8.21
CA GLU A 206 18.50 3.25 -6.91
C GLU A 206 17.31 3.97 -6.28
N TRP A 207 16.67 3.30 -5.33
CA TRP A 207 15.42 3.74 -4.70
C TRP A 207 15.52 5.03 -3.88
N SER A 208 16.71 5.30 -3.31
CA SER A 208 16.96 6.50 -2.52
C SER A 208 18.39 6.99 -2.76
N LEU A 209 18.52 8.06 -3.55
CA LEU A 209 19.77 8.73 -3.88
C LEU A 209 19.56 10.24 -3.92
N ALA A 210 19.34 10.85 -2.76
CA ALA A 210 19.05 12.27 -2.57
C ALA A 210 19.84 13.23 -3.49
N VAL A 211 21.17 13.05 -3.61
CA VAL A 211 22.01 13.89 -4.47
C VAL A 211 21.60 13.76 -5.95
N LYS A 212 21.45 12.54 -6.46
CA LYS A 212 21.04 12.29 -7.84
C LYS A 212 19.60 12.71 -8.10
N GLU A 213 18.72 12.58 -7.12
CA GLU A 213 17.33 13.04 -7.21
C GLU A 213 17.25 14.56 -7.34
N ALA A 214 18.05 15.30 -6.56
CA ALA A 214 18.17 16.76 -6.70
C ALA A 214 18.75 17.14 -8.06
N GLU A 215 19.83 16.49 -8.50
CA GLU A 215 20.43 16.72 -9.82
C GLU A 215 19.45 16.45 -10.96
N ALA A 216 18.75 15.32 -10.93
CA ALA A 216 17.73 14.96 -11.91
C ALA A 216 16.58 15.97 -11.93
N THR A 217 16.08 16.36 -10.75
CA THR A 217 15.00 17.35 -10.62
C THR A 217 15.43 18.69 -11.23
N ASN A 218 16.63 19.17 -10.89
CA ASN A 218 17.17 20.41 -11.44
C ASN A 218 17.30 20.33 -12.96
N ALA A 219 17.84 19.23 -13.50
CA ALA A 219 18.00 19.03 -14.93
C ALA A 219 16.66 19.01 -15.68
N LEU A 220 15.61 18.42 -15.10
CA LEU A 220 14.25 18.42 -15.67
C LEU A 220 13.69 19.84 -15.75
N VAL A 221 13.82 20.63 -14.67
CA VAL A 221 13.34 22.02 -14.64
C VAL A 221 14.17 22.90 -15.60
N ASP A 222 15.49 22.69 -15.70
CA ASP A 222 16.36 23.38 -16.65
C ASP A 222 15.96 23.11 -18.11
N GLN A 223 15.42 21.92 -18.39
CA GLN A 223 14.87 21.54 -19.71
C GLN A 223 13.44 22.06 -19.96
N GLY A 224 12.91 22.81 -18.99
CA GLY A 224 11.63 23.51 -19.07
C GLY A 224 10.43 22.73 -18.55
N ALA A 225 10.64 21.65 -17.78
CA ALA A 225 9.54 21.00 -17.08
C ALA A 225 9.01 21.90 -15.96
N ASP A 226 7.69 22.10 -15.91
CA ASP A 226 7.03 22.98 -14.92
C ASP A 226 6.11 22.24 -13.95
N VAL A 227 5.93 20.93 -14.15
CA VAL A 227 5.35 19.99 -13.17
C VAL A 227 6.21 18.73 -13.10
N ILE A 228 6.61 18.34 -11.90
CA ILE A 228 7.45 17.15 -11.64
C ILE A 228 6.65 16.11 -10.84
N SER A 229 6.80 14.84 -11.17
CA SER A 229 6.40 13.71 -10.32
C SER A 229 7.61 12.78 -10.11
N CYS A 230 7.46 11.76 -9.27
CA CYS A 230 8.52 10.79 -9.04
C CYS A 230 8.05 9.38 -8.67
N HIS A 231 8.99 8.46 -8.73
CA HIS A 231 8.92 7.12 -8.14
C HIS A 231 10.30 6.79 -7.54
N VAL A 232 10.50 7.26 -6.31
CA VAL A 232 11.63 7.00 -5.42
C VAL A 232 11.08 6.78 -4.01
N ASP A 233 11.83 6.11 -3.14
CA ASP A 233 11.35 5.75 -1.79
C ASP A 233 11.16 6.98 -0.91
N SER A 234 12.03 7.99 -1.02
CA SER A 234 11.92 9.25 -0.28
C SER A 234 11.75 10.44 -1.25
N PRO A 235 10.51 10.80 -1.62
CA PRO A 235 10.23 11.94 -2.49
C PRO A 235 10.65 13.30 -1.96
N LYS A 236 11.05 13.42 -0.68
CA LYS A 236 11.32 14.69 0.00
C LYS A 236 12.19 15.63 -0.83
N VAL A 237 13.34 15.13 -1.31
CA VAL A 237 14.30 15.94 -2.05
C VAL A 237 13.74 16.39 -3.41
N VAL A 238 13.02 15.52 -4.11
CA VAL A 238 12.36 15.88 -5.39
C VAL A 238 11.31 16.98 -5.15
N VAL A 239 10.50 16.84 -4.10
CA VAL A 239 9.42 17.79 -3.74
C VAL A 239 10.00 19.16 -3.38
N GLU A 240 10.94 19.21 -2.43
CA GLU A 240 11.55 20.46 -1.98
C GLU A 240 12.35 21.15 -3.11
N THR A 241 13.10 20.39 -3.90
CA THR A 241 13.86 20.92 -5.04
C THR A 241 12.92 21.48 -6.11
N THR A 242 11.86 20.76 -6.47
CA THR A 242 10.87 21.21 -7.45
C THR A 242 10.21 22.53 -7.03
N ALA A 243 9.73 22.58 -5.78
CA ALA A 243 9.07 23.75 -5.23
C ALA A 243 10.03 24.95 -5.10
N GLY A 244 11.26 24.73 -4.64
CA GLY A 244 12.30 25.75 -4.53
C GLY A 244 12.73 26.32 -5.89
N ARG A 245 12.57 25.53 -6.96
CA ARG A 245 12.76 25.97 -8.35
C ARG A 245 11.52 26.63 -8.96
N GLY A 246 10.44 26.77 -8.19
CA GLY A 246 9.20 27.45 -8.59
C GLY A 246 8.23 26.60 -9.40
N ALA A 247 8.58 25.36 -9.72
CA ALA A 247 7.74 24.39 -10.43
C ALA A 247 6.74 23.73 -9.48
N PHE A 248 5.70 23.11 -10.04
CA PHE A 248 4.69 22.36 -9.29
C PHE A 248 5.09 20.89 -9.15
N VAL A 249 4.55 20.21 -8.14
CA VAL A 249 4.86 18.80 -7.87
C VAL A 249 3.61 17.97 -7.63
N CYS A 250 3.60 16.76 -8.20
CA CYS A 250 2.69 15.68 -7.83
C CYS A 250 3.45 14.65 -6.99
N GLY A 251 2.91 14.28 -5.84
CA GLY A 251 3.54 13.38 -4.88
C GLY A 251 3.32 11.89 -5.14
N TYR A 252 4.00 11.08 -4.34
CA TYR A 252 4.00 9.62 -4.43
C TYR A 252 4.21 8.97 -3.05
N HIS A 253 3.67 7.78 -2.79
CA HIS A 253 3.71 7.05 -1.51
C HIS A 253 2.87 7.62 -0.36
N ALA A 254 3.16 8.85 0.06
CA ALA A 254 2.52 9.52 1.20
C ALA A 254 2.15 10.97 0.85
N ASN A 255 1.46 11.68 1.74
CA ASN A 255 1.13 13.08 1.54
C ASN A 255 2.34 14.00 1.86
N GLN A 256 2.93 14.61 0.82
CA GLN A 256 4.04 15.58 0.97
C GLN A 256 3.62 17.05 0.90
N SER A 257 2.33 17.36 0.96
CA SER A 257 1.87 18.76 0.96
C SER A 257 2.54 19.65 2.01
N PRO A 258 2.94 19.20 3.22
CA PRO A 258 3.66 20.05 4.16
C PRO A 258 5.03 20.53 3.66
N LEU A 259 5.69 19.79 2.76
CA LEU A 259 6.99 20.17 2.21
C LEU A 259 6.90 21.26 1.14
N ALA A 260 5.74 21.38 0.49
CA ALA A 260 5.55 22.29 -0.64
C ALA A 260 4.11 22.86 -0.67
N PRO A 261 3.63 23.54 0.37
CA PRO A 261 2.21 23.85 0.55
C PRO A 261 1.58 24.66 -0.60
N GLU A 262 2.36 25.50 -1.27
CA GLU A 262 1.89 26.28 -2.42
C GLU A 262 2.05 25.58 -3.78
N LYS A 263 2.95 24.58 -3.85
CA LYS A 263 3.40 23.96 -5.10
C LYS A 263 2.99 22.50 -5.25
N TYR A 264 2.54 21.87 -4.17
CA TYR A 264 2.02 20.51 -4.18
C TYR A 264 0.61 20.48 -4.75
N LEU A 265 0.41 19.73 -5.84
CA LEU A 265 -0.87 19.67 -6.56
C LEU A 265 -1.79 18.60 -5.99
N THR A 266 -1.25 17.41 -5.75
CA THR A 266 -1.88 16.21 -5.16
C THR A 266 -0.81 15.11 -5.15
N GLY A 267 -1.14 13.87 -4.79
CA GLY A 267 -0.21 12.74 -4.82
C GLY A 267 -0.92 11.40 -4.83
N ALA A 268 -0.28 10.41 -5.43
CA ALA A 268 -0.75 9.03 -5.39
C ALA A 268 -0.17 8.36 -4.14
N GLU A 269 -1.03 8.03 -3.19
CA GLU A 269 -0.63 7.51 -1.88
C GLU A 269 -0.98 6.04 -1.72
N TRP A 270 -0.19 5.33 -0.92
CA TRP A 270 -0.63 4.06 -0.38
C TRP A 270 -1.63 4.28 0.75
N ASN A 271 -2.61 3.39 0.84
CA ASN A 271 -3.59 3.36 1.93
C ASN A 271 -3.43 2.08 2.77
N TRP A 272 -2.23 1.90 3.31
CA TRP A 272 -1.90 0.71 4.10
C TRP A 272 -2.73 0.58 5.38
N ALA A 273 -3.27 1.68 5.91
CA ALA A 273 -4.20 1.66 7.04
C ALA A 273 -5.38 0.70 6.80
N LYS A 274 -5.99 0.72 5.60
CA LYS A 274 -7.10 -0.18 5.27
C LYS A 274 -6.64 -1.63 5.16
N VAL A 275 -5.47 -1.85 4.54
CA VAL A 275 -4.90 -3.19 4.30
C VAL A 275 -4.49 -3.85 5.62
N TYR A 276 -3.81 -3.12 6.50
CA TYR A 276 -3.40 -3.64 7.79
C TYR A 276 -4.58 -3.88 8.71
N LYS A 277 -5.57 -2.99 8.70
CA LYS A 277 -6.79 -3.22 9.47
C LYS A 277 -7.49 -4.51 9.02
N MET A 278 -7.58 -4.78 7.72
CA MET A 278 -8.13 -6.04 7.22
C MET A 278 -7.38 -7.27 7.77
N PHE A 279 -6.05 -7.28 7.71
CA PHE A 279 -5.26 -8.40 8.26
C PHE A 279 -5.42 -8.56 9.78
N VAL A 280 -5.48 -7.45 10.52
CA VAL A 280 -5.66 -7.47 11.98
C VAL A 280 -7.06 -7.91 12.36
N ASP A 281 -8.09 -7.45 11.64
CA ASP A 281 -9.47 -7.89 11.84
C ASP A 281 -9.59 -9.40 11.62
N ASP A 282 -9.00 -9.94 10.54
CA ASP A 282 -8.97 -11.38 10.28
C ASP A 282 -8.23 -12.15 11.38
N LEU A 283 -7.08 -11.63 11.85
CA LEU A 283 -6.31 -12.22 12.94
C LEU A 283 -7.13 -12.32 14.23
N VAL A 284 -7.78 -11.23 14.64
CA VAL A 284 -8.60 -11.16 15.86
C VAL A 284 -9.84 -12.05 15.74
N ALA A 285 -10.42 -12.15 14.54
CA ALA A 285 -11.56 -13.03 14.27
C ALA A 285 -11.18 -14.52 14.22
N GLY A 286 -9.89 -14.86 14.19
CA GLY A 286 -9.44 -16.23 13.95
C GLY A 286 -9.71 -16.71 12.51
N THR A 287 -9.96 -15.77 11.60
CA THR A 287 -10.11 -16.05 10.17
C THR A 287 -8.73 -16.27 9.55
N PRO A 288 -8.56 -17.26 8.65
CA PRO A 288 -7.30 -17.39 7.93
C PRO A 288 -6.96 -16.13 7.15
N LEU A 289 -5.84 -15.48 7.49
CA LEU A 289 -5.37 -14.30 6.76
C LEU A 289 -5.04 -14.66 5.31
N PRO A 290 -5.44 -13.84 4.32
CA PRO A 290 -5.14 -14.13 2.92
C PRO A 290 -3.62 -14.17 2.67
N ASN A 291 -3.16 -15.13 1.88
CA ASN A 291 -1.74 -15.25 1.50
C ASN A 291 -1.35 -14.30 0.36
N PHE A 292 -2.32 -13.83 -0.41
CA PHE A 292 -2.09 -12.86 -1.47
C PHE A 292 -3.26 -11.90 -1.56
N THR A 293 -2.98 -10.60 -1.52
CA THR A 293 -4.01 -9.58 -1.71
C THR A 293 -3.42 -8.38 -2.45
N ARG A 294 -4.18 -7.84 -3.39
CA ARG A 294 -3.76 -6.70 -4.19
C ARG A 294 -4.97 -5.89 -4.58
N GLY A 295 -4.84 -4.58 -4.60
CA GLY A 295 -5.97 -3.71 -4.93
C GLY A 295 -5.56 -2.34 -5.42
N GLY A 296 -6.52 -1.64 -6.02
CA GLY A 296 -6.36 -0.28 -6.53
C GLY A 296 -7.04 0.76 -5.63
N LEU A 297 -7.52 1.83 -6.26
CA LEU A 297 -8.32 2.88 -5.62
C LEU A 297 -9.66 2.34 -5.10
N ALA A 298 -10.37 1.54 -5.91
CA ALA A 298 -11.68 0.98 -5.56
C ALA A 298 -11.60 0.05 -4.34
N ASP A 299 -10.54 -0.75 -4.25
CA ASP A 299 -10.28 -1.64 -3.12
C ASP A 299 -9.77 -0.89 -1.88
N GLY A 300 -9.32 0.36 -2.06
CA GLY A 300 -8.78 1.23 -1.02
C GLY A 300 -7.37 0.84 -0.57
N PHE A 301 -6.57 0.24 -1.45
CA PHE A 301 -5.12 0.06 -1.28
C PHE A 301 -4.33 1.32 -1.66
N VAL A 302 -4.92 2.13 -2.52
CA VAL A 302 -4.41 3.41 -2.99
C VAL A 302 -5.42 4.48 -2.58
N LYS A 303 -4.93 5.67 -2.25
CA LYS A 303 -5.75 6.89 -2.06
C LYS A 303 -5.04 8.06 -2.73
N MET A 304 -5.71 9.20 -2.84
CA MET A 304 -5.11 10.43 -3.35
C MET A 304 -4.92 11.45 -2.23
N SER A 305 -3.79 12.16 -2.24
CA SER A 305 -3.59 13.34 -1.40
C SER A 305 -4.64 14.39 -1.75
N PRO A 306 -5.06 15.23 -0.78
CA PRO A 306 -5.93 16.36 -1.07
C PRO A 306 -5.39 17.23 -2.21
N LEU A 307 -6.29 17.72 -3.07
CA LEU A 307 -5.94 18.68 -4.12
C LEU A 307 -5.45 19.99 -3.47
N GLY A 308 -4.24 20.41 -3.84
CA GLY A 308 -3.58 21.61 -3.32
C GLY A 308 -4.20 22.93 -3.79
N PRO A 309 -3.77 24.06 -3.22
CA PRO A 309 -4.41 25.37 -3.42
C PRO A 309 -4.28 25.91 -4.86
N ALA A 310 -3.29 25.44 -5.62
CA ALA A 310 -3.11 25.83 -7.02
C ALA A 310 -4.08 25.12 -7.99
N VAL A 311 -4.82 24.11 -7.53
CA VAL A 311 -5.72 23.31 -8.37
C VAL A 311 -7.06 24.04 -8.54
N GLY A 312 -7.28 24.59 -9.73
CA GLY A 312 -8.49 25.30 -10.10
C GLY A 312 -9.73 24.40 -10.30
N GLU A 313 -10.90 25.03 -10.41
CA GLU A 313 -12.20 24.34 -10.54
C GLU A 313 -12.28 23.39 -11.75
N PRO A 314 -11.82 23.76 -12.97
CA PRO A 314 -11.90 22.85 -14.11
C PRO A 314 -11.09 21.56 -13.88
N THR A 315 -9.91 21.69 -13.27
CA THR A 315 -9.04 20.57 -12.93
C THR A 315 -9.68 19.66 -11.89
N ARG A 316 -10.22 20.26 -10.82
CA ARG A 316 -10.93 19.52 -9.76
C ARG A 316 -12.11 18.73 -10.31
N LYS A 317 -12.92 19.35 -11.17
CA LYS A 317 -14.07 18.69 -11.79
C LYS A 317 -13.67 17.47 -12.61
N GLN A 318 -12.61 17.57 -13.43
CA GLN A 318 -12.14 16.42 -14.20
C GLN A 318 -11.53 15.34 -13.30
N PHE A 319 -10.72 15.74 -12.31
CA PHE A 319 -10.15 14.81 -11.33
C PHE A 319 -11.24 14.01 -10.61
N ASP A 320 -12.26 14.68 -10.07
CA ASP A 320 -13.35 14.04 -9.32
C ASP A 320 -14.17 13.10 -10.22
N ALA A 321 -14.43 13.50 -11.47
CA ALA A 321 -15.14 12.66 -12.44
C ALA A 321 -14.32 11.41 -12.80
N THR A 322 -13.02 11.55 -13.10
CA THR A 322 -12.14 10.43 -13.40
C THR A 322 -11.96 9.50 -12.20
N LEU A 323 -11.82 10.06 -10.99
CA LEU A 323 -11.77 9.26 -9.77
C LEU A 323 -13.05 8.46 -9.58
N ALA A 324 -14.23 9.08 -9.75
CA ALA A 324 -15.51 8.38 -9.67
C ALA A 324 -15.63 7.24 -10.70
N GLU A 325 -15.13 7.43 -11.92
CA GLU A 325 -15.04 6.35 -12.92
C GLU A 325 -14.13 5.20 -12.45
N MET A 326 -12.95 5.51 -11.92
CA MET A 326 -12.02 4.50 -11.38
C MET A 326 -12.61 3.71 -10.21
N MET A 327 -13.42 4.36 -9.37
CA MET A 327 -14.10 3.70 -8.25
C MET A 327 -15.14 2.65 -8.70
N ASN A 328 -15.60 2.68 -9.95
CA ASN A 328 -16.46 1.64 -10.50
C ASN A 328 -15.69 0.35 -10.88
N GLY A 329 -14.36 0.39 -10.90
CA GLY A 329 -13.50 -0.71 -11.30
C GLY A 329 -13.36 -0.87 -12.81
N GLY A 330 -12.35 -1.64 -13.23
CA GLY A 330 -12.11 -1.95 -14.65
C GLY A 330 -11.54 -0.81 -15.48
N PHE A 331 -11.16 0.31 -14.86
CA PHE A 331 -10.52 1.43 -15.56
C PHE A 331 -9.20 0.98 -16.20
N ALA A 332 -9.00 1.34 -17.47
CA ALA A 332 -7.84 0.96 -18.25
C ALA A 332 -7.10 2.20 -18.73
N VAL A 333 -5.91 2.42 -18.16
CA VAL A 333 -4.99 3.48 -18.60
C VAL A 333 -4.27 3.06 -19.89
N ILE A 334 -3.79 1.82 -19.93
CA ILE A 334 -3.17 1.26 -21.13
C ILE A 334 -4.29 0.73 -22.02
N LYS A 335 -4.70 1.54 -22.98
CA LYS A 335 -5.72 1.20 -23.97
C LYS A 335 -5.32 1.71 -25.34
N GLY A 336 -5.65 0.93 -26.37
CA GLY A 336 -5.25 1.25 -27.72
C GLY A 336 -6.19 2.23 -28.45
N PRO A 337 -5.76 2.74 -29.61
CA PRO A 337 -4.44 2.52 -30.21
C PRO A 337 -3.33 3.22 -29.41
N LEU A 338 -2.28 2.48 -29.05
CA LEU A 338 -1.16 2.98 -28.24
C LEU A 338 0.16 2.43 -28.77
N LYS A 339 1.15 3.31 -28.86
CA LYS A 339 2.52 2.98 -29.26
C LYS A 339 3.51 3.28 -28.14
N SER A 340 4.65 2.61 -28.18
CA SER A 340 5.80 2.96 -27.36
C SER A 340 6.54 4.19 -27.93
N ASN A 341 7.42 4.78 -27.14
CA ASN A 341 8.30 5.87 -27.58
C ASN A 341 9.34 5.44 -28.63
N LYS A 342 9.49 4.14 -28.87
CA LYS A 342 10.26 3.54 -29.96
C LYS A 342 9.40 3.17 -31.18
N GLY A 343 8.10 3.48 -31.16
CA GLY A 343 7.16 3.25 -32.25
C GLY A 343 6.56 1.84 -32.33
N ALA A 344 6.87 0.94 -31.38
CA ALA A 344 6.28 -0.39 -31.33
C ALA A 344 4.80 -0.32 -30.88
N VAL A 345 3.95 -1.20 -31.40
CA VAL A 345 2.55 -1.28 -30.98
C VAL A 345 2.48 -1.87 -29.57
N VAL A 346 1.89 -1.10 -28.64
CA VAL A 346 1.67 -1.52 -27.24
C VAL A 346 0.27 -2.10 -27.07
N ALA A 347 -0.74 -1.41 -27.62
CA ALA A 347 -2.12 -1.87 -27.59
C ALA A 347 -2.80 -1.54 -28.92
N THR A 348 -3.46 -2.52 -29.51
CA THR A 348 -4.32 -2.34 -30.70
C THR A 348 -5.63 -1.64 -30.31
N ALA A 349 -6.35 -1.09 -31.28
CA ALA A 349 -7.57 -0.30 -31.04
C ALA A 349 -8.67 -1.03 -30.24
N SER A 350 -8.69 -2.36 -30.23
CA SER A 350 -9.65 -3.17 -29.46
C SER A 350 -9.13 -3.61 -28.08
N GLN A 351 -7.86 -3.35 -27.76
CA GLN A 351 -7.24 -3.77 -26.50
C GLN A 351 -7.32 -2.66 -25.45
N ALA A 352 -7.76 -3.04 -24.26
CA ALA A 352 -7.71 -2.23 -23.06
C ALA A 352 -7.31 -3.13 -21.89
N PHE A 353 -6.29 -2.71 -21.14
CA PHE A 353 -5.76 -3.47 -20.02
C PHE A 353 -6.21 -2.78 -18.72
N PRO A 354 -7.13 -3.39 -17.95
CA PRO A 354 -7.46 -2.88 -16.62
C PRO A 354 -6.24 -2.97 -15.71
N GLU A 355 -6.24 -2.25 -14.59
CA GLU A 355 -5.12 -2.22 -13.65
C GLU A 355 -4.69 -3.61 -13.13
N THR A 356 -5.60 -4.59 -13.13
CA THR A 356 -5.35 -5.98 -12.70
C THR A 356 -4.80 -6.87 -13.80
N ALA A 357 -4.59 -6.36 -15.01
CA ALA A 357 -4.10 -7.14 -16.14
C ALA A 357 -2.66 -7.62 -15.89
N ILE A 358 -2.43 -8.93 -15.99
CA ILE A 358 -1.13 -9.55 -15.73
C ILE A 358 -0.06 -9.08 -16.71
N GLU A 359 -0.47 -8.66 -17.90
CA GLU A 359 0.39 -8.09 -18.93
C GLU A 359 1.12 -6.82 -18.44
N LEU A 360 0.52 -6.07 -17.52
CA LEU A 360 1.14 -4.88 -16.94
C LEU A 360 2.30 -5.21 -15.98
N GLU A 361 2.33 -6.44 -15.42
CA GLU A 361 3.40 -6.89 -14.52
C GLU A 361 4.71 -7.23 -15.26
N SER A 362 4.66 -7.30 -16.60
CA SER A 362 5.83 -7.52 -17.46
C SER A 362 6.15 -6.33 -18.36
N MET A 363 5.65 -5.13 -18.01
CA MET A 363 5.89 -3.91 -18.78
C MET A 363 7.39 -3.60 -18.89
N ASP A 364 7.86 -3.38 -20.12
CA ASP A 364 9.26 -3.09 -20.46
C ASP A 364 9.41 -1.86 -21.38
N TYR A 365 8.32 -1.11 -21.57
CA TYR A 365 8.23 0.01 -22.51
C TYR A 365 7.83 1.33 -21.85
N LEU A 366 8.19 2.42 -22.51
CA LEU A 366 7.64 3.75 -22.27
C LEU A 366 6.71 4.10 -23.44
N VAL A 367 5.57 4.75 -23.15
CA VAL A 367 4.60 5.13 -24.19
C VAL A 367 5.10 6.32 -25.02
N GLU A 368 4.58 6.46 -26.24
CA GLU A 368 4.81 7.63 -27.09
C GLU A 368 4.61 8.93 -26.28
N GLY A 369 5.53 9.89 -26.43
CA GLY A 369 5.54 11.15 -25.69
C GLY A 369 6.39 11.16 -24.42
N VAL A 370 6.76 9.98 -23.90
CA VAL A 370 7.80 9.89 -22.87
C VAL A 370 9.17 9.98 -23.52
N VAL A 371 9.98 10.94 -23.08
CA VAL A 371 11.36 11.12 -23.51
C VAL A 371 12.26 10.46 -22.46
N GLY A 372 12.93 9.37 -22.83
CA GLY A 372 13.78 8.56 -21.95
C GLY A 372 14.03 7.16 -22.51
N SER A 373 14.89 6.39 -21.84
CA SER A 373 15.25 5.01 -22.20
C SER A 373 15.01 4.06 -21.02
N THR A 374 14.56 2.84 -21.33
CA THR A 374 14.49 1.71 -20.38
C THR A 374 15.76 0.87 -20.33
N ALA A 375 16.64 1.05 -21.32
CA ALA A 375 17.93 0.37 -21.46
C ALA A 375 19.07 1.21 -20.88
#